data_AF-A0A932JMT3-F1
#
_entry.id   AF-A0A932JMT3-F1
#
_cell.length_a   1.000
_cell.length_b   1.000
_cell.length_c   1.000
_cell.angle_alpha   90.00
_cell.angle_beta   90.00
_cell.angle_gamma   90.00
#
_symmetry.space_group_name_H-M   'P 1'
#
loop_
_entity.id
_entity.type
_entity.pdbx_description
1 polymer ?
#
loop_
_entity_poly.entity_id
_entity_poly.type
_entity_poly.pdbx_seq_one_letter_code
_entity_poly.pdbx_strand_id
1 'polypeptide(L)'
;MLAPLLAVLALGGPALASNPSGWDWRQTLTPHFAIKHQAPWLPPGFSMVAERVHSRLRMDLGMFSPWMAKERVNLFVYADHASYLSGQFRPPTWSNGLAVYEEKAVALPSLKDPR
;
A
#
# COMPACT_ATOMS: atom_id res chain seq x y z
N MET A 1 12.67 -36.55 49.94
CA MET A 1 12.72 -36.30 48.48
C MET A 1 11.31 -36.15 47.98
N LEU A 2 10.91 -34.97 47.48
CA LEU A 2 9.86 -34.74 46.48
C LEU A 2 9.57 -33.24 46.41
N ALA A 3 10.05 -32.59 45.35
CA ALA A 3 9.73 -31.21 44.98
C ALA A 3 8.55 -31.22 43.98
N PRO A 4 7.53 -30.35 44.13
CA PRO A 4 6.56 -30.17 43.07
C PRO A 4 7.03 -29.10 42.09
N LEU A 5 7.15 -29.52 40.82
CA LEU A 5 7.44 -28.70 39.65
C LEU A 5 6.25 -27.75 39.40
N LEU A 6 6.44 -26.45 39.57
CA LEU A 6 5.45 -25.42 39.22
C LEU A 6 5.66 -25.01 37.75
N ALA A 7 4.72 -25.42 36.90
CA ALA A 7 4.69 -25.08 35.48
C ALA A 7 4.26 -23.61 35.28
N VAL A 8 5.13 -22.81 34.67
CA VAL A 8 4.84 -21.43 34.27
C VAL A 8 4.13 -21.45 32.91
N LEU A 9 2.85 -21.04 32.88
CA LEU A 9 2.15 -20.71 31.64
C LEU A 9 2.63 -19.36 31.13
N ALA A 10 3.39 -19.36 30.04
CA ALA A 10 3.72 -18.15 29.29
C ALA A 10 2.51 -17.73 28.42
N LEU A 11 1.90 -16.60 28.77
CA LEU A 11 0.91 -15.90 27.95
C LEU A 11 1.60 -15.31 26.71
N GLY A 12 1.58 -16.06 25.61
CA GLY A 12 1.94 -15.54 24.28
C GLY A 12 0.84 -14.61 23.76
N GLY A 13 0.93 -13.32 24.08
CA GLY A 13 0.16 -12.29 23.39
C GLY A 13 0.62 -12.18 21.93
N PRO A 14 -0.28 -11.88 20.97
CA PRO A 14 0.12 -11.71 19.59
C PRO A 14 1.07 -10.51 19.50
N ALA A 15 2.32 -10.78 19.14
CA ALA A 15 3.26 -9.75 18.75
C ALA A 15 2.65 -8.97 17.58
N LEU A 16 2.24 -7.73 17.85
CA LEU A 16 2.03 -6.74 16.80
C LEU A 16 3.34 -6.64 16.05
N ALA A 17 3.39 -7.24 14.86
CA ALA A 17 4.51 -7.14 13.95
C ALA A 17 4.70 -5.65 13.63
N SER A 18 5.64 -5.01 14.30
CA SER A 18 6.06 -3.66 13.98
C SER A 18 6.69 -3.71 12.60
N ASN A 19 6.04 -3.07 11.64
CA ASN A 19 6.52 -3.00 10.27
C ASN A 19 7.84 -2.21 10.29
N PRO A 20 8.99 -2.80 9.90
CA PRO A 20 10.31 -2.20 10.10
C PRO A 20 10.55 -0.90 9.29
N SER A 21 9.62 -0.54 8.40
CA SER A 21 9.70 0.67 7.58
C SER A 21 9.21 1.95 8.28
N GLY A 22 8.74 1.88 9.53
CA GLY A 22 8.25 3.05 10.28
C GLY A 22 6.94 3.65 9.76
N TRP A 23 6.37 3.11 8.68
CA TRP A 23 5.14 3.58 8.07
C TRP A 23 3.97 2.64 8.39
N ASP A 24 2.90 3.20 8.98
CA ASP A 24 1.64 2.50 9.23
C ASP A 24 0.81 2.42 7.95
N TRP A 25 1.10 1.42 7.11
CA TRP A 25 0.36 1.15 5.89
C TRP A 25 -0.85 0.27 6.16
N ARG A 26 -2.05 0.80 5.93
CA ARG A 26 -3.26 0.00 5.76
C ARG A 26 -3.33 -0.50 4.32
N GLN A 27 -3.97 -1.65 4.10
CA GLN A 27 -4.00 -2.28 2.80
C GLN A 27 -5.42 -2.59 2.34
N THR A 28 -5.73 -2.20 1.12
CA THR A 28 -6.93 -2.60 0.38
C THR A 28 -6.49 -3.39 -0.86
N LEU A 29 -7.06 -4.58 -1.03
CA LEU A 29 -6.78 -5.44 -2.17
C LEU A 29 -7.91 -5.38 -3.19
N THR A 30 -7.50 -5.43 -4.45
CA THR A 30 -8.39 -5.54 -5.62
C THR A 30 -7.84 -6.63 -6.54
N PRO A 31 -8.56 -7.04 -7.60
CA PRO A 31 -8.03 -7.99 -8.58
C PRO A 31 -6.66 -7.58 -9.13
N HIS A 32 -6.45 -6.30 -9.47
CA HIS A 32 -5.23 -5.84 -10.17
C HIS A 32 -4.33 -4.91 -9.35
N PHE A 33 -4.76 -4.48 -8.16
CA PHE A 33 -3.98 -3.58 -7.30
C PHE A 33 -3.86 -4.05 -5.85
N ALA A 34 -2.69 -3.79 -5.29
CA ALA A 34 -2.44 -3.77 -3.85
C ALA A 34 -2.29 -2.31 -3.40
N ILE A 35 -3.34 -1.75 -2.80
CA ILE A 35 -3.40 -0.33 -2.44
C ILE A 35 -3.02 -0.19 -0.96
N LYS A 36 -1.85 0.38 -0.71
CA LYS A 36 -1.32 0.73 0.61
C LYS A 36 -1.65 2.19 0.89
N HIS A 37 -2.33 2.50 1.99
CA HIS A 37 -2.75 3.85 2.33
C HIS A 37 -2.50 4.21 3.78
N GLN A 38 -2.09 5.45 4.03
CA GLN A 38 -1.86 5.97 5.39
C GLN A 38 -3.14 6.46 6.06
N ALA A 39 -4.09 7.00 5.26
CA ALA A 39 -5.37 7.42 5.80
C ALA A 39 -6.17 6.20 6.34
N PRO A 40 -7.08 6.39 7.32
CA PRO A 40 -7.85 5.26 7.87
C PRO A 40 -8.75 4.58 6.83
N TRP A 41 -9.24 5.34 5.86
CA TRP A 41 -10.00 4.86 4.70
C TRP A 41 -9.41 5.40 3.40
N LEU A 42 -9.63 4.66 2.31
CA LEU A 42 -9.37 5.17 0.97
C LEU A 42 -10.43 6.21 0.58
N PRO A 43 -10.08 7.19 -0.27
CA PRO A 43 -11.07 8.08 -0.86
C PRO A 43 -12.19 7.27 -1.54
N PRO A 44 -13.47 7.65 -1.38
CA PRO A 44 -14.58 6.94 -1.99
C PRO A 44 -14.39 6.78 -3.51
N GLY A 45 -14.58 5.57 -4.01
CA GLY A 45 -14.46 5.25 -5.43
C GLY A 45 -13.03 5.13 -5.97
N PHE A 46 -11.98 5.39 -5.17
CA PHE A 46 -10.59 5.34 -5.64
C PHE A 46 -10.22 3.98 -6.27
N SER A 47 -10.50 2.88 -5.57
CA SER A 47 -10.23 1.52 -6.05
C SER A 47 -10.99 1.20 -7.34
N MET A 48 -12.25 1.64 -7.44
CA MET A 48 -13.08 1.43 -8.63
C MET A 48 -12.53 2.20 -9.83
N VAL A 49 -12.10 3.45 -9.64
CA VAL A 49 -11.49 4.25 -10.71
C VAL A 49 -10.16 3.64 -11.15
N ALA A 50 -9.32 3.18 -10.22
CA ALA A 50 -8.06 2.50 -10.54
C ALA A 50 -8.30 1.25 -11.40
N GLU A 51 -9.28 0.41 -11.01
CA GLU A 51 -9.67 -0.78 -11.76
C GLU A 51 -10.23 -0.45 -13.16
N ARG A 52 -10.99 0.63 -13.28
CA ARG A 52 -11.50 1.11 -14.58
C ARG A 52 -10.36 1.55 -15.50
N VAL A 53 -9.39 2.31 -14.98
CA VAL A 53 -8.21 2.75 -15.74
C VAL A 53 -7.39 1.53 -16.19
N HIS A 54 -7.12 0.58 -15.29
CA HIS A 54 -6.44 -0.66 -15.65
C HIS A 54 -7.18 -1.43 -16.76
N SER A 55 -8.49 -1.59 -16.62
CA SER A 55 -9.32 -2.30 -17.61
C SER A 55 -9.23 -1.65 -18.98
N ARG A 56 -9.23 -0.31 -19.05
CA ARG A 56 -9.08 0.40 -20.32
C ARG A 56 -7.69 0.23 -20.90
N LEU A 57 -6.63 0.45 -20.11
CA LEU A 57 -5.25 0.32 -20.56
C LEU A 57 -4.92 -1.11 -21.00
N ARG A 58 -5.49 -2.12 -20.35
CA ARG A 58 -5.29 -3.52 -20.71
C ARG A 58 -5.82 -3.84 -22.12
N MET A 59 -6.90 -3.22 -22.56
CA MET A 59 -7.43 -3.44 -23.91
C MET A 59 -6.43 -3.02 -24.99
N ASP A 60 -5.73 -1.92 -24.75
CA ASP A 60 -4.81 -1.33 -25.73
C ASP A 60 -3.37 -1.87 -25.58
N LEU A 61 -2.92 -2.11 -24.35
CA LEU A 61 -1.53 -2.46 -24.03
C LEU A 61 -1.34 -3.93 -23.63
N GLY A 62 -2.42 -4.71 -23.57
CA GLY A 62 -2.39 -6.08 -23.03
C GLY A 62 -1.40 -7.01 -23.72
N MET A 63 -1.21 -6.86 -25.04
CA MET A 63 -0.24 -7.66 -25.79
C MET A 63 1.22 -7.33 -25.46
N PHE A 64 1.49 -6.10 -25.01
CA PHE A 64 2.84 -5.61 -24.66
C PHE A 64 3.16 -5.78 -23.18
N SER A 65 2.12 -5.96 -22.35
CA SER A 65 2.26 -6.10 -20.90
C SER A 65 1.55 -7.36 -20.36
N PRO A 66 1.97 -8.59 -20.74
CA PRO A 66 1.32 -9.83 -20.29
C PRO A 66 1.33 -10.02 -18.76
N TRP A 67 2.30 -9.41 -18.09
CA TRP A 67 2.45 -9.45 -16.64
C TRP A 67 1.26 -8.81 -15.90
N MET A 68 0.57 -7.83 -16.51
CA MET A 68 -0.61 -7.17 -15.91
C MET A 68 -1.79 -8.13 -15.65
N ALA A 69 -1.79 -9.33 -16.24
CA ALA A 69 -2.81 -10.34 -15.97
C ALA A 69 -2.52 -11.23 -14.76
N LYS A 70 -1.26 -11.27 -14.32
CA LYS A 70 -0.79 -12.23 -13.32
C LYS A 70 -0.37 -11.53 -12.02
N GLU A 71 -0.06 -10.26 -12.11
CA GLU A 71 0.56 -9.50 -11.03
C GLU A 71 -0.25 -8.27 -10.68
N ARG A 72 -0.21 -7.89 -9.40
CA ARG A 72 -0.84 -6.66 -8.91
C ARG A 72 0.15 -5.52 -8.95
N VAL A 73 -0.34 -4.34 -9.33
CA VAL A 73 0.40 -3.08 -9.21
C VAL A 73 0.28 -2.57 -7.77
N ASN A 74 1.39 -2.09 -7.20
CA ASN A 74 1.39 -1.49 -5.86
C ASN A 74 0.99 -0.01 -5.96
N LEU A 75 -0.04 0.41 -5.25
CA LEU A 75 -0.39 1.83 -5.13
C LEU A 75 -0.12 2.27 -3.71
N PHE A 76 0.65 3.34 -3.52
CA PHE A 76 0.95 3.93 -2.22
C PHE A 76 0.28 5.30 -2.13
N VAL A 77 -0.73 5.40 -1.28
CA VAL A 77 -1.52 6.63 -1.07
C VAL A 77 -1.12 7.23 0.29
N TYR A 78 -0.33 8.28 0.23
CA TYR A 78 0.10 9.03 1.40
C TYR A 78 -1.04 9.91 1.93
N ALA A 79 -1.06 10.20 3.22
CA ALA A 79 -2.13 10.96 3.86
C ALA A 79 -2.21 12.41 3.36
N ASP A 80 -1.06 12.99 3.02
CA ASP A 80 -0.91 14.33 2.49
C ASP A 80 0.42 14.48 1.72
N HIS A 81 0.65 15.69 1.18
CA HIS A 81 1.85 16.02 0.43
C HIS A 81 3.12 15.99 1.29
N ALA A 82 3.06 16.41 2.56
CA ALA A 82 4.22 16.41 3.43
C ALA A 82 4.69 14.98 3.72
N SER A 83 3.76 14.06 3.99
CA SER A 83 4.07 12.64 4.16
C SER A 83 4.55 11.98 2.87
N TYR A 84 4.03 12.40 1.71
CA TYR A 84 4.52 11.93 0.41
C TYR A 84 5.99 12.30 0.18
N LEU A 85 6.38 13.57 0.44
CA LEU A 85 7.76 14.03 0.26
C LEU A 85 8.74 13.40 1.25
N SER A 86 8.30 13.19 2.49
CA SER A 86 9.10 12.55 3.55
C SER A 86 9.00 11.02 3.55
N GLY A 87 8.22 10.47 2.63
CA GLY A 87 7.87 9.05 2.57
C GLY A 87 9.00 8.14 2.11
N GLN A 88 8.68 6.85 2.01
CA GLN A 88 9.63 5.80 1.62
C GLN A 88 10.38 6.12 0.31
N PHE A 89 9.69 6.70 -0.67
CA PHE A 89 10.23 6.89 -2.01
C PHE A 89 10.92 8.23 -2.24
N ARG A 90 10.92 9.14 -1.25
CA ARG A 90 11.56 10.47 -1.29
C ARG A 90 11.44 11.15 -2.67
N PRO A 91 10.21 11.40 -3.14
CA PRO A 91 9.97 11.93 -4.47
C PRO A 91 10.50 13.37 -4.61
N PRO A 92 10.72 13.86 -5.84
CA PRO A 92 11.04 15.27 -6.07
C PRO A 92 9.96 16.20 -5.50
N THR A 93 10.37 17.32 -4.90
CA THR A 93 9.49 18.25 -4.16
C THR A 93 8.39 18.89 -5.01
N TRP A 94 8.55 18.90 -6.33
CA TRP A 94 7.59 19.43 -7.29
C TRP A 94 6.58 18.39 -7.79
N SER A 95 6.75 17.11 -7.42
CA SER A 95 5.93 16.03 -7.98
C SER A 95 4.62 15.82 -7.22
N ASN A 96 3.57 15.48 -7.96
CA ASN A 96 2.28 15.01 -7.41
C ASN A 96 2.09 13.49 -7.53
N GLY A 97 3.12 12.78 -7.96
CA GLY A 97 3.07 11.33 -8.14
C GLY A 97 4.40 10.78 -8.67
N LEU A 98 4.77 9.60 -8.21
CA LEU A 98 6.02 8.94 -8.61
C LEU A 98 5.73 7.51 -9.02
N ALA A 99 6.17 7.13 -10.22
CA ALA A 99 6.21 5.73 -10.64
C ALA A 99 7.60 5.16 -10.32
N VAL A 100 7.63 4.04 -9.61
CA VAL A 100 8.84 3.27 -9.27
C VAL A 100 8.73 1.92 -9.96
N TYR A 101 9.32 1.81 -11.15
CA TYR A 101 9.12 0.67 -12.03
C TYR A 101 9.69 -0.64 -11.48
N GLU A 102 10.83 -0.57 -10.78
CA GLU A 102 11.48 -1.72 -10.14
C GLU A 102 10.56 -2.41 -9.12
N GLU A 103 9.75 -1.62 -8.41
CA GLU A 103 8.78 -2.10 -7.41
C GLU A 103 7.36 -2.30 -7.97
N LYS A 104 7.17 -2.02 -9.28
CA LYS A 104 5.85 -1.95 -9.94
C LYS A 104 4.88 -1.11 -9.11
N ALA A 105 5.38 0.04 -8.64
CA ALA A 105 4.70 0.87 -7.66
C ALA A 105 4.40 2.26 -8.22
N VAL A 106 3.27 2.82 -7.79
CA VAL A 106 2.95 4.23 -7.96
C VAL A 106 2.66 4.83 -6.60
N ALA A 107 3.38 5.88 -6.25
CA ALA A 107 3.22 6.64 -5.01
C ALA A 107 2.57 7.99 -5.30
N LEU A 108 1.57 8.35 -4.51
CA LEU A 108 0.83 9.60 -4.66
C LEU A 108 0.40 10.17 -3.30
N PRO A 109 0.38 11.52 -3.15
CA PRO A 109 -0.29 12.16 -2.03
C PRO A 109 -1.81 12.10 -2.19
N SER A 110 -2.52 11.95 -1.07
CA SER A 110 -3.96 12.22 -1.04
C SER A 110 -4.17 13.72 -1.19
N LEU A 111 -4.70 14.14 -2.33
CA LEU A 111 -5.15 15.51 -2.53
C LEU A 111 -6.48 15.67 -1.80
N LYS A 112 -6.50 16.48 -0.74
CA LYS A 112 -7.76 16.89 -0.12
C LYS A 112 -8.54 17.70 -1.17
N ASP A 113 -9.77 17.31 -1.45
CA ASP A 113 -10.68 18.12 -2.27
C ASP A 113 -10.87 19.46 -1.56
N PRO A 114 -10.51 20.61 -2.17
CA PRO A 114 -10.57 21.91 -1.51
C PRO A 114 -12.00 22.48 -1.37
N ARG A 115 -13.02 21.62 -1.31
CA ARG A 115 -14.44 22.01 -1.26
C ARG A 115 -14.92 22.30 0.15
#